data_AF-A0A151F3E4-F1
#
_entry.id   AF-A0A151F3E4-F1
#
_cell.length_a   1.000
_cell.length_b   1.000
_cell.length_c   1.000
_cell.angle_alpha   90.00
_cell.angle_beta   90.00
_cell.angle_gamma   90.00
#
_symmetry.space_group_name_H-M   'P 1'
#
loop_
_entity.id
_entity.type
_entity.pdbx_description
1 polymer ?
#
loop_
_entity_poly.entity_id
_entity_poly.type
_entity_poly.pdbx_seq_one_letter_code
_entity_poly.pdbx_strand_id
1 'polypeptide(L)'
;MVDDTGCPLDGDNDGVNDCEDICPDEKGDRESRGCPYGDADSDGVPNNIDECTNPECAIVNEKGCPKDSDSDGIIDCDDDCPQEKGDKKHYGCPERDSDSDGVIDDEDRCYNPDCLTVDEMGCPVDSDADTVFDCDDECPQEAGPRENKGCPEQEEAGVNGIFLVVLGIILAWKITRSQNL
;
A
#
# COMPACT_ATOMS: atom_id res chain seq x y z
N MET A 1 -42.21 -20.71 41.52
CA MET A 1 -42.33 -20.61 42.98
C MET A 1 -43.04 -21.88 43.46
N VAL A 2 -42.41 -22.76 44.22
CA VAL A 2 -41.09 -22.68 44.83
C VAL A 2 -40.79 -24.02 45.50
N ASP A 3 -39.56 -24.16 45.98
CA ASP A 3 -39.27 -24.47 47.39
C ASP A 3 -40.42 -24.29 48.43
N ASP A 4 -40.18 -24.65 49.68
CA ASP A 4 -41.18 -24.98 50.71
C ASP A 4 -42.19 -26.11 50.35
N THR A 5 -42.37 -26.47 49.06
CA THR A 5 -43.34 -27.47 48.58
C THR A 5 -42.79 -28.68 47.84
N GLY A 6 -41.57 -28.63 47.34
CA GLY A 6 -41.04 -29.79 46.60
C GLY A 6 -41.12 -29.59 45.10
N CYS A 7 -39.95 -29.17 44.62
CA CYS A 7 -39.54 -29.02 43.24
C CYS A 7 -40.13 -27.82 42.50
N PRO A 8 -39.28 -27.21 41.70
CA PRO A 8 -38.41 -26.21 42.30
C PRO A 8 -38.40 -24.98 41.39
N LEU A 9 -37.80 -23.91 41.88
CA LEU A 9 -37.59 -22.72 41.07
C LEU A 9 -36.71 -23.02 39.84
N ASP A 10 -36.59 -22.01 38.99
CA ASP A 10 -35.70 -21.95 37.83
C ASP A 10 -34.92 -20.65 38.07
N GLY A 11 -33.85 -20.79 38.85
CA GLY A 11 -33.16 -19.70 39.53
C GLY A 11 -32.50 -18.74 38.54
N ASP A 12 -31.91 -19.29 37.50
CA ASP A 12 -31.23 -18.55 36.45
C ASP A 12 -32.14 -18.20 35.27
N ASN A 13 -33.33 -18.80 35.16
CA ASN A 13 -34.31 -18.61 34.09
C ASN A 13 -33.77 -19.09 32.74
N ASP A 14 -33.24 -20.30 32.70
CA ASP A 14 -32.77 -21.00 31.50
C ASP A 14 -33.81 -21.99 30.93
N GLY A 15 -34.88 -22.25 31.69
CA GLY A 15 -35.97 -23.17 31.31
C GLY A 15 -35.80 -24.61 31.82
N VAL A 16 -34.75 -24.90 32.58
CA VAL A 16 -34.55 -26.09 33.40
C VAL A 16 -34.82 -25.70 34.86
N ASN A 17 -35.62 -26.50 35.57
CA ASN A 17 -35.91 -26.18 36.98
C ASN A 17 -34.76 -26.67 37.88
N ASP A 18 -34.47 -26.00 39.00
CA ASP A 18 -33.36 -26.23 39.94
C ASP A 18 -33.20 -27.68 40.47
N CYS A 19 -34.17 -28.56 40.25
CA CYS A 19 -34.11 -29.99 40.61
C CYS A 19 -33.56 -30.82 39.45
N GLU A 20 -33.81 -30.40 38.21
CA GLU A 20 -33.30 -31.00 36.98
C GLU A 20 -32.02 -30.31 36.49
N ASP A 21 -31.79 -29.08 36.96
CA ASP A 21 -30.67 -28.24 36.62
C ASP A 21 -29.43 -28.58 37.46
N ILE A 22 -28.32 -28.84 36.79
CA ILE A 22 -27.02 -29.10 37.41
C ILE A 22 -26.30 -27.80 37.77
N CYS A 23 -26.62 -26.72 37.07
CA CYS A 23 -26.02 -25.40 37.19
C CYS A 23 -27.11 -24.35 37.48
N PRO A 24 -27.84 -24.44 38.61
CA PRO A 24 -29.04 -23.61 38.90
C PRO A 24 -28.81 -22.09 39.00
N ASP A 25 -27.57 -21.64 38.92
CA ASP A 25 -27.16 -20.24 38.95
C ASP A 25 -26.55 -19.77 37.60
N GLU A 26 -26.41 -20.64 36.60
CA GLU A 26 -25.76 -20.37 35.30
C GLU A 26 -26.55 -20.95 34.13
N LYS A 27 -27.01 -20.06 33.23
CA LYS A 27 -27.86 -20.49 32.12
C LYS A 27 -27.22 -21.56 31.23
N GLY A 28 -27.92 -22.67 31.07
CA GLY A 28 -27.65 -23.66 30.04
C GLY A 28 -28.89 -23.93 29.20
N ASP A 29 -28.90 -25.13 28.62
CA ASP A 29 -30.06 -25.64 27.89
C ASP A 29 -30.47 -27.02 28.41
N ARG A 30 -31.59 -27.52 27.89
CA ARG A 30 -32.10 -28.81 28.31
C ARG A 30 -31.18 -29.99 27.95
N GLU A 31 -30.39 -29.87 26.88
CA GLU A 31 -29.48 -30.93 26.42
C GLU A 31 -28.27 -31.05 27.35
N SER A 32 -27.80 -29.92 27.88
CA SER A 32 -26.73 -29.78 28.87
C SER A 32 -27.20 -29.91 30.32
N ARG A 33 -28.50 -30.15 30.54
CA ARG A 33 -29.13 -30.20 31.88
C ARG A 33 -28.90 -28.91 32.68
N GLY A 34 -29.11 -27.79 32.01
CA GLY A 34 -29.07 -26.43 32.55
C GLY A 34 -27.66 -25.87 32.74
N CYS A 35 -26.61 -26.52 32.21
CA CYS A 35 -25.25 -25.98 32.28
C CYS A 35 -24.80 -25.33 30.97
N PRO A 36 -23.98 -24.27 30.98
CA PRO A 36 -23.32 -23.79 29.78
C PRO A 36 -22.35 -24.85 29.22
N TYR A 37 -22.29 -24.99 27.89
CA TYR A 37 -21.19 -25.69 27.23
C TYR A 37 -19.99 -24.78 27.30
N GLY A 38 -18.94 -25.17 28.02
CA GLY A 38 -17.73 -24.36 28.12
C GLY A 38 -17.11 -24.05 26.74
N ASP A 39 -16.04 -23.28 26.76
CA ASP A 39 -15.30 -22.85 25.59
C ASP A 39 -13.82 -23.19 25.83
N ALA A 40 -13.35 -24.27 25.20
CA ALA A 40 -12.08 -24.91 25.56
C ALA A 40 -10.86 -24.12 25.11
N ASP A 41 -10.95 -23.42 23.99
CA ASP A 41 -9.87 -22.62 23.41
C ASP A 41 -10.12 -21.12 23.50
N SER A 42 -11.26 -20.72 24.05
CA SER A 42 -11.63 -19.33 24.36
C SER A 42 -11.78 -18.45 23.12
N ASP A 43 -12.24 -19.02 22.01
CA ASP A 43 -12.51 -18.31 20.76
C ASP A 43 -13.92 -17.67 20.71
N GLY A 44 -14.75 -17.92 21.72
CA GLY A 44 -16.12 -17.43 21.85
C GLY A 44 -17.19 -18.34 21.28
N VAL A 45 -16.83 -19.52 20.74
CA VAL A 45 -17.74 -20.53 20.22
C VAL A 45 -17.82 -21.70 21.23
N PRO A 46 -19.02 -21.97 21.80
CA PRO A 46 -19.17 -23.05 22.77
C PRO A 46 -18.80 -24.43 22.19
N ASN A 47 -18.16 -25.27 23.01
CA ASN A 47 -17.63 -26.60 22.65
C ASN A 47 -18.62 -27.54 21.94
N ASN A 48 -19.92 -27.36 22.12
CA ASN A 48 -20.94 -28.19 21.47
C ASN A 48 -21.22 -27.82 20.01
N ILE A 49 -20.84 -26.61 19.59
CA ILE A 49 -20.99 -26.12 18.21
C ILE A 49 -19.66 -25.70 17.57
N ASP A 50 -18.58 -25.73 18.33
CA ASP A 50 -17.22 -25.57 17.83
C ASP A 50 -16.76 -26.83 17.09
N GLU A 51 -16.39 -26.66 15.82
CA GLU A 51 -15.86 -27.70 14.94
C GLU A 51 -14.33 -27.79 14.97
N CYS A 52 -13.66 -26.82 15.59
CA CYS A 52 -12.22 -26.68 15.61
C CYS A 52 -11.68 -26.55 17.05
N THR A 53 -10.36 -26.51 17.18
CA THR A 53 -9.70 -26.27 18.46
C THR A 53 -8.41 -25.54 18.14
N ASN A 54 -8.39 -24.24 18.39
CA ASN A 54 -7.43 -23.25 17.92
C ASN A 54 -7.10 -22.26 19.04
N PRO A 55 -6.43 -22.69 20.13
CA PRO A 55 -6.09 -21.80 21.24
C PRO A 55 -5.14 -20.65 20.86
N GLU A 56 -4.53 -20.70 19.68
CA GLU A 56 -3.65 -19.65 19.16
C GLU A 56 -4.41 -18.62 18.28
N CYS A 57 -5.69 -18.84 17.97
CA CYS A 57 -6.47 -17.98 17.08
C CYS A 57 -7.94 -17.89 17.51
N ALA A 58 -8.35 -16.73 18.03
CA ALA A 58 -9.73 -16.45 18.42
C ALA A 58 -10.55 -15.72 17.32
N ILE A 59 -9.95 -15.44 16.15
CA ILE A 59 -10.67 -14.85 15.02
C ILE A 59 -11.22 -15.99 14.16
N VAL A 60 -12.45 -16.38 14.48
CA VAL A 60 -13.08 -17.58 13.94
C VAL A 60 -14.38 -17.29 13.20
N ASN A 61 -14.84 -18.27 12.42
CA ASN A 61 -16.16 -18.25 11.81
C ASN A 61 -17.24 -18.77 12.80
N GLU A 62 -18.49 -18.86 12.35
CA GLU A 62 -19.62 -19.31 13.19
C GLU A 62 -19.50 -20.75 13.74
N LYS A 63 -18.52 -21.53 13.26
CA LYS A 63 -18.23 -22.90 13.66
C LYS A 63 -16.95 -23.01 14.51
N GLY A 64 -16.40 -21.89 15.00
CA GLY A 64 -15.17 -21.89 15.83
C GLY A 64 -13.89 -22.17 15.04
N CYS A 65 -13.96 -22.27 13.71
CA CYS A 65 -12.77 -22.52 12.91
C CYS A 65 -12.09 -21.21 12.48
N PRO A 66 -10.74 -21.17 12.42
CA PRO A 66 -9.98 -20.00 11.97
C PRO A 66 -10.52 -19.46 10.67
N LYS A 67 -10.76 -18.15 10.65
CA LYS A 67 -11.34 -17.45 9.51
C LYS A 67 -10.23 -16.98 8.57
N ASP A 68 -10.52 -17.01 7.27
CA ASP A 68 -9.74 -16.37 6.20
C ASP A 68 -10.74 -15.49 5.45
N SER A 69 -10.72 -14.20 5.77
CA SER A 69 -11.76 -13.24 5.41
C SER A 69 -11.68 -12.81 3.93
N ASP A 70 -10.49 -12.71 3.36
CA ASP A 70 -10.31 -12.32 1.96
C ASP A 70 -10.02 -13.50 1.03
N SER A 71 -9.85 -14.70 1.58
CA SER A 71 -9.60 -15.95 0.86
C SER A 71 -8.30 -15.92 0.04
N ASP A 72 -7.21 -15.42 0.62
CA ASP A 72 -5.86 -15.50 0.05
C ASP A 72 -5.08 -16.76 0.49
N GLY A 73 -5.61 -17.49 1.47
CA GLY A 73 -5.02 -18.71 2.03
C GLY A 73 -4.20 -18.51 3.30
N ILE A 74 -4.18 -17.31 3.87
CA ILE A 74 -3.64 -16.96 5.17
C ILE A 74 -4.83 -16.65 6.09
N ILE A 75 -4.83 -17.19 7.31
CA ILE A 75 -5.94 -16.96 8.23
C ILE A 75 -5.81 -15.57 8.86
N ASP A 76 -6.93 -14.96 9.25
CA ASP A 76 -7.01 -13.60 9.81
C ASP A 76 -6.09 -13.38 11.04
N CYS A 77 -5.74 -14.46 11.76
CA CYS A 77 -4.82 -14.40 12.89
C CYS A 77 -3.34 -14.29 12.49
N ASP A 78 -2.99 -14.69 11.27
CA ASP A 78 -1.64 -14.70 10.70
C ASP A 78 -1.48 -13.69 9.54
N ASP A 79 -2.54 -12.92 9.24
CA ASP A 79 -2.64 -11.99 8.12
C ASP A 79 -2.58 -10.53 8.62
N ASP A 80 -1.59 -9.77 8.15
CA ASP A 80 -1.43 -8.35 8.48
C ASP A 80 -2.47 -7.47 7.76
N CYS A 81 -3.11 -7.98 6.71
CA CYS A 81 -4.10 -7.32 5.87
C CYS A 81 -5.35 -8.18 5.63
N PRO A 82 -6.11 -8.56 6.68
CA PRO A 82 -7.16 -9.60 6.62
C PRO A 82 -8.38 -9.29 5.73
N GLN A 83 -8.39 -8.19 4.98
CA GLN A 83 -9.47 -7.78 4.08
C GLN A 83 -8.96 -7.51 2.65
N GLU A 84 -7.67 -7.67 2.39
CA GLU A 84 -7.02 -7.39 1.11
C GLU A 84 -6.07 -8.52 0.76
N LYS A 85 -6.45 -9.34 -0.23
CA LYS A 85 -5.64 -10.50 -0.63
C LYS A 85 -4.18 -10.13 -0.83
N GLY A 86 -3.29 -10.86 -0.18
CA GLY A 86 -1.87 -10.77 -0.39
C GLY A 86 -1.24 -12.12 -0.65
N ASP A 87 0.08 -12.14 -0.51
CA ASP A 87 0.83 -13.38 -0.54
C ASP A 87 1.56 -13.59 0.79
N LYS A 88 2.12 -14.79 0.93
CA LYS A 88 2.87 -15.14 2.13
C LYS A 88 4.18 -14.36 2.28
N LYS A 89 4.76 -13.83 1.19
CA LYS A 89 6.00 -13.05 1.25
C LYS A 89 5.75 -11.73 1.98
N HIS A 90 4.56 -11.16 1.80
CA HIS A 90 4.13 -9.90 2.40
C HIS A 90 3.09 -10.09 3.51
N TYR A 91 3.09 -11.24 4.19
CA TYR A 91 2.25 -11.52 5.36
C TYR A 91 0.74 -11.30 5.12
N GLY A 92 0.25 -11.66 3.93
CA GLY A 92 -1.16 -11.50 3.55
C GLY A 92 -1.51 -10.10 3.03
N CYS A 93 -0.54 -9.19 2.93
CA CYS A 93 -0.75 -7.89 2.29
C CYS A 93 -0.45 -7.91 0.79
N PRO A 94 -1.15 -7.09 -0.02
CA PRO A 94 -0.80 -6.87 -1.41
C PRO A 94 0.53 -6.12 -1.53
N GLU A 95 1.25 -6.38 -2.63
CA GLU A 95 2.39 -5.56 -3.02
C GLU A 95 1.95 -4.10 -3.25
N ARG A 96 2.81 -3.17 -2.83
CA ARG A 96 2.60 -1.73 -2.95
C ARG A 96 3.65 -1.13 -3.88
N ASP A 97 3.23 -0.09 -4.57
CA ASP A 97 4.05 0.78 -5.40
C ASP A 97 3.60 2.21 -5.03
N SER A 98 4.28 2.74 -4.01
CA SER A 98 3.85 3.91 -3.25
C SER A 98 3.94 5.21 -4.04
N ASP A 99 4.78 5.27 -5.07
CA ASP A 99 4.95 6.43 -5.93
C ASP A 99 4.44 6.21 -7.36
N SER A 100 4.03 4.99 -7.68
CA SER A 100 3.38 4.59 -8.93
C SER A 100 4.29 4.69 -10.15
N ASP A 101 5.60 4.48 -9.97
CA ASP A 101 6.59 4.45 -11.05
C ASP A 101 6.67 3.09 -11.77
N GLY A 102 6.01 2.06 -11.24
CA GLY A 102 5.95 0.71 -11.78
C GLY A 102 6.94 -0.27 -11.15
N VAL A 103 7.74 0.15 -10.17
CA VAL A 103 8.59 -0.70 -9.34
C VAL A 103 7.96 -0.82 -7.96
N ILE A 104 7.82 -2.05 -7.45
CA ILE A 104 7.21 -2.27 -6.13
C ILE A 104 8.13 -1.77 -5.01
N ASP A 105 7.56 -1.32 -3.90
CA ASP A 105 8.29 -0.72 -2.75
C ASP A 105 9.43 -1.61 -2.22
N ASP A 106 9.29 -2.93 -2.33
CA ASP A 106 10.29 -3.93 -1.93
C ASP A 106 11.55 -3.92 -2.83
N GLU A 107 11.41 -3.49 -4.08
CA GLU A 107 12.44 -3.45 -5.12
C GLU A 107 12.87 -2.02 -5.48
N ASP A 108 12.03 -1.04 -5.15
CA ASP A 108 12.25 0.38 -5.38
C ASP A 108 13.25 0.96 -4.35
N ARG A 109 14.27 1.65 -4.87
CA ARG A 109 15.32 2.30 -4.09
C ARG A 109 15.11 3.81 -3.93
N CYS A 110 14.12 4.38 -4.60
CA CYS A 110 13.92 5.81 -4.77
C CYS A 110 12.43 6.15 -4.77
N TYR A 111 11.94 6.78 -3.69
CA TYR A 111 10.60 7.36 -3.69
C TYR A 111 10.56 8.67 -4.53
N ASN A 112 9.95 8.64 -5.70
CA ASN A 112 9.84 9.72 -6.70
C ASN A 112 8.45 9.85 -7.37
N PRO A 113 7.42 10.30 -6.63
CA PRO A 113 6.06 10.41 -7.17
C PRO A 113 5.89 11.44 -8.29
N ASP A 114 6.86 12.34 -8.47
CA ASP A 114 6.85 13.36 -9.53
C ASP A 114 7.62 12.93 -10.80
N CYS A 115 8.29 11.77 -10.77
CA CYS A 115 9.20 11.33 -11.85
C CYS A 115 9.08 9.83 -12.12
N LEU A 116 8.05 9.42 -12.87
CA LEU A 116 7.72 8.00 -13.10
C LEU A 116 8.59 7.31 -14.18
N THR A 117 9.47 8.05 -14.86
CA THR A 117 10.41 7.46 -15.84
C THR A 117 11.66 7.06 -15.08
N VAL A 118 11.76 5.77 -14.75
CA VAL A 118 12.78 5.23 -13.84
C VAL A 118 13.58 4.09 -14.44
N ASP A 119 14.69 3.74 -13.79
CA ASP A 119 15.46 2.54 -14.08
C ASP A 119 14.88 1.28 -13.42
N GLU A 120 15.56 0.14 -13.56
CA GLU A 120 15.11 -1.14 -12.95
C GLU A 120 15.12 -1.13 -11.41
N MET A 121 15.65 -0.08 -10.78
CA MET A 121 15.68 0.09 -9.32
C MET A 121 14.70 1.16 -8.83
N GLY A 122 13.81 1.65 -9.69
CA GLY A 122 12.83 2.69 -9.36
C GLY A 122 13.43 4.10 -9.28
N CYS A 123 14.67 4.31 -9.72
CA CYS A 123 15.31 5.63 -9.61
C CYS A 123 15.19 6.45 -10.90
N PRO A 124 15.02 7.79 -10.82
CA PRO A 124 14.92 8.65 -11.99
C PRO A 124 16.15 8.54 -12.88
N VAL A 125 15.92 8.45 -14.19
CA VAL A 125 17.01 8.39 -15.18
C VAL A 125 17.48 9.80 -15.57
N ASP A 126 18.78 9.92 -15.80
CA ASP A 126 19.46 11.09 -16.38
C ASP A 126 20.28 10.56 -17.56
N SER A 127 19.70 10.67 -18.76
CA SER A 127 20.17 10.01 -19.97
C SER A 127 21.44 10.64 -20.55
N ASP A 128 21.65 11.95 -20.38
CA ASP A 128 22.81 12.68 -20.88
C ASP A 128 23.82 13.10 -19.80
N ALA A 129 23.51 12.79 -18.54
CA ALA A 129 24.34 12.98 -17.37
C ALA A 129 24.65 14.45 -17.04
N ASP A 130 23.69 15.34 -17.28
CA ASP A 130 23.81 16.78 -17.04
C ASP A 130 23.33 17.25 -15.65
N THR A 131 22.87 16.31 -14.81
CA THR A 131 22.31 16.50 -13.46
C THR A 131 20.85 16.95 -13.39
N VAL A 132 20.15 17.07 -14.51
CA VAL A 132 18.71 17.23 -14.63
C VAL A 132 18.11 15.89 -15.07
N PHE A 133 17.22 15.30 -14.27
CA PHE A 133 16.61 14.02 -14.64
C PHE A 133 15.68 14.19 -15.86
N ASP A 134 15.54 13.13 -16.66
CA ASP A 134 14.78 13.13 -17.93
C ASP A 134 13.32 13.62 -17.79
N CYS A 135 12.73 13.48 -16.61
CA CYS A 135 11.38 13.96 -16.31
C CYS A 135 11.29 15.48 -16.11
N ASP A 136 12.38 16.13 -15.73
CA ASP A 136 12.53 17.58 -15.53
C ASP A 136 13.32 18.26 -16.66
N ASP A 137 13.90 17.47 -17.58
CA ASP A 137 14.71 17.92 -18.71
C ASP A 137 13.88 18.12 -19.98
N GLU A 138 13.97 19.31 -20.59
CA GLU A 138 13.33 19.60 -21.88
C GLU A 138 14.11 19.02 -23.07
N CYS A 139 15.38 18.65 -22.87
CA CYS A 139 16.29 18.07 -23.84
C CYS A 139 17.02 16.81 -23.31
N PRO A 140 16.32 15.70 -22.98
CA PRO A 140 16.88 14.54 -22.24
C PRO A 140 18.03 13.76 -22.89
N GLN A 141 18.60 14.22 -24.00
CA GLN A 141 19.67 13.55 -24.74
C GLN A 141 20.79 14.54 -25.10
N GLU A 142 20.72 15.78 -24.63
CA GLU A 142 21.65 16.87 -24.94
C GLU A 142 21.95 17.69 -23.69
N ALA A 143 23.07 17.40 -23.04
CA ALA A 143 23.43 18.03 -21.78
C ALA A 143 23.38 19.57 -21.80
N GLY A 144 22.77 20.15 -20.78
CA GLY A 144 22.63 21.58 -20.58
C GLY A 144 22.63 22.00 -19.10
N PRO A 145 22.61 23.31 -18.82
CA PRO A 145 22.51 23.80 -17.46
C PRO A 145 21.08 23.68 -16.91
N ARG A 146 20.96 23.45 -15.60
CA ARG A 146 19.67 23.48 -14.89
C ARG A 146 18.92 24.80 -15.08
N GLU A 147 19.64 25.92 -15.20
CA GLU A 147 19.06 27.24 -15.48
C GLU A 147 18.27 27.29 -16.79
N ASN A 148 18.59 26.40 -17.74
CA ASN A 148 17.93 26.26 -19.04
C ASN A 148 17.20 24.91 -19.18
N LYS A 149 16.78 24.31 -18.05
CA LYS A 149 16.01 23.06 -18.01
C LYS A 149 16.65 21.90 -18.78
N GLY A 150 17.95 21.71 -18.58
CA GLY A 150 18.74 20.65 -19.21
C GLY A 150 19.05 20.86 -20.69
N CYS A 151 18.54 21.91 -21.33
CA CYS A 151 18.85 22.19 -22.73
C CYS A 151 20.16 22.98 -22.91
N PRO A 152 20.94 22.72 -23.98
CA PRO A 152 22.15 23.46 -24.28
C PRO A 152 21.86 24.95 -24.53
N GLU A 153 22.80 25.82 -24.16
CA GLU A 153 22.70 27.24 -24.49
C GLU A 153 22.73 27.41 -26.02
N GLN A 154 21.80 28.19 -26.56
CA GLN A 154 21.86 28.52 -27.99
C GLN A 154 23.13 29.35 -28.23
N GLU A 155 24.12 28.76 -28.90
CA GLU A 155 25.24 29.54 -29.44
C GLU A 155 24.63 30.65 -30.29
N GLU A 156 24.75 31.90 -29.85
CA GLU A 156 24.36 33.04 -30.67
C GLU A 156 25.11 32.92 -32.00
N ALA A 157 24.40 32.48 -33.04
CA ALA A 157 24.93 32.27 -34.37
C ALA A 157 25.77 33.50 -34.72
N GLY A 158 27.10 33.29 -34.77
CA GLY A 158 28.09 34.33 -34.56
C GLY A 158 27.74 35.68 -35.18
N VAL A 159 27.57 36.67 -34.31
CA VAL A 159 27.54 38.11 -34.66
C VAL A 159 28.79 38.55 -35.44
N ASN A 160 29.81 37.69 -35.54
CA ASN A 160 30.99 37.82 -36.39
C ASN A 160 30.67 37.95 -37.90
N GLY A 161 29.53 37.42 -38.38
CA GLY A 161 29.12 37.62 -39.78
C GLY A 161 28.65 39.05 -40.06
N ILE A 162 27.93 39.67 -39.11
CA ILE A 162 27.39 41.02 -39.27
C ILE A 162 28.53 42.06 -39.21
N PHE A 163 29.54 41.85 -38.36
CA PHE A 163 30.68 42.75 -38.28
C PHE A 163 31.51 42.79 -39.57
N LEU A 164 31.70 41.65 -40.25
CA LEU A 164 32.39 41.58 -41.54
C LEU A 164 31.57 42.21 -42.68
N VAL A 165 30.24 42.05 -42.68
CA VAL A 165 29.36 42.71 -43.67
C VAL A 165 29.39 44.22 -43.50
N VAL A 166 29.30 44.73 -42.26
CA VAL A 166 29.33 46.16 -41.98
C VAL A 166 30.72 46.77 -42.29
N LEU A 167 31.82 46.10 -41.93
CA LEU A 167 33.18 46.50 -42.32
C LEU A 167 33.36 46.51 -43.84
N GLY A 168 32.85 45.49 -44.54
CA GLY A 168 32.88 45.40 -46.00
C GLY A 168 32.15 46.56 -46.68
N ILE A 169 30.97 46.93 -46.17
CA ILE A 169 30.18 48.07 -46.67
C ILE A 169 30.90 49.40 -46.39
N ILE A 170 31.46 49.59 -45.20
CA ILE A 170 32.19 50.82 -44.84
C ILE A 170 33.48 50.98 -45.68
N LEU A 171 34.21 49.89 -45.90
CA LEU A 171 35.40 49.88 -46.77
C LEU A 171 35.02 50.17 -48.22
N ALA A 172 33.97 49.55 -48.74
CA ALA A 172 33.47 49.79 -50.10
C ALA A 172 33.04 51.25 -50.30
N TRP A 173 32.39 51.87 -49.30
CA TRP A 173 31.98 53.28 -49.35
C TRP A 173 33.17 54.25 -49.30
N LYS A 174 34.22 53.95 -48.52
CA LYS A 174 35.46 54.73 -48.52
C LYS A 174 36.20 54.65 -49.86
N ILE A 175 36.22 53.47 -50.50
CA ILE A 175 36.88 53.28 -51.79
C ILE A 175 36.14 54.03 -52.91
N THR A 176 34.81 53.95 -52.97
CA THR A 176 34.01 54.66 -53.99
C THR A 176 34.00 56.19 -53.82
N ARG A 177 34.15 56.70 -52.59
CA ARG A 177 34.25 58.15 -52.33
C ARG A 177 35.62 58.73 -52.69
N SER A 178 36.69 57.91 -52.67
CA SER A 178 38.04 58.34 -53.04
C SER A 178 38.29 58.40 -54.56
N GLN A 179 37.38 57.85 -55.38
CA GLN A 179 37.50 57.80 -56.85
C GLN A 179 36.64 58.85 -57.56
N ASN A 180 35.90 59.68 -56.81
CA ASN A 180 35.01 60.74 -57.32
C ASN A 180 35.43 62.16 -56.86
N LEU A 181 36.72 62.36 -56.55
CA LEU A 181 37.34 63.65 -56.20
C LEU A 181 38.55 63.91 -57.10
#